data_AF-A0A9X9AA24-F1
#
_entry.id   AF-A0A9X9AA24-F1
#
_cell.length_a   1.000
_cell.length_b   1.000
_cell.length_c   1.000
_cell.angle_alpha   90.00
_cell.angle_beta   90.00
_cell.angle_gamma   90.00
#
_symmetry.space_group_name_H-M   'P 1'
#
loop_
_entity.id
_entity.type
_entity.pdbx_description
1 polymer ?
#
loop_
_entity_poly.entity_id
_entity_poly.type
_entity_poly.pdbx_seq_one_letter_code
_entity_poly.pdbx_strand_id
1 'polypeptide(L)'
;PSSANQEDHVSMGTIASRHAHQIIQNVRRVLSIEMICAMQAAEYRGIENMSTVTKSFYHQGRQQVPSIKNDRIFSTDIENIAHWLKTNYSIKERLDVNAAL
;
A
#
# COMPACT_ATOMS: atom_id res chain seq x y z
N PRO A 1 -2.24 -33.49 11.13
CA PRO A 1 -1.99 -34.93 11.40
C PRO A 1 -3.33 -35.66 11.42
N SER A 2 -3.61 -36.49 10.41
CA SER A 2 -4.90 -37.19 10.34
C SER A 2 -4.93 -38.35 11.34
N SER A 3 -6.01 -38.40 12.11
CA SER A 3 -6.26 -39.46 13.09
C SER A 3 -6.83 -40.68 12.37
N ALA A 4 -6.00 -41.72 12.15
CA ALA A 4 -6.41 -43.05 11.67
C ALA A 4 -7.52 -43.06 10.59
N ASN A 5 -7.34 -42.30 9.52
CA ASN A 5 -8.23 -42.25 8.38
C ASN A 5 -9.68 -41.75 8.67
N GLN A 6 -9.85 -40.89 9.69
CA GLN A 6 -11.10 -40.15 10.00
C GLN A 6 -11.09 -38.70 9.50
N GLU A 7 -9.90 -38.11 9.33
CA GLU A 7 -9.69 -36.73 8.87
C GLU A 7 -8.93 -36.72 7.53
N ASP A 8 -9.46 -37.45 6.56
CA ASP A 8 -8.77 -37.73 5.28
C ASP A 8 -8.78 -36.50 4.37
N HIS A 9 -9.76 -35.62 4.60
CA HIS A 9 -9.92 -34.38 3.87
C HIS A 9 -9.84 -33.20 4.85
N VAL A 10 -8.71 -32.51 4.83
CA VAL A 10 -8.48 -31.30 5.63
C VAL A 10 -8.21 -30.11 4.73
N SER A 11 -8.77 -28.96 5.08
CA SER A 11 -8.72 -27.74 4.25
C SER A 11 -7.35 -27.05 4.23
N MET A 12 -6.44 -27.42 5.14
CA MET A 12 -5.16 -26.71 5.37
C MET A 12 -5.33 -25.20 5.62
N GLY A 13 -6.52 -24.78 6.08
CA GLY A 13 -6.93 -23.38 6.13
C GLY A 13 -6.02 -22.48 6.97
N THR A 14 -5.46 -22.97 8.07
CA THR A 14 -4.53 -22.19 8.90
C THR A 14 -3.23 -21.84 8.16
N ILE A 15 -2.71 -22.77 7.36
CA ILE A 15 -1.50 -22.55 6.55
C ILE A 15 -1.83 -21.58 5.41
N ALA A 16 -2.95 -21.79 4.73
CA ALA A 16 -3.41 -20.90 3.67
C ALA A 16 -3.62 -19.47 4.17
N SER A 17 -4.23 -19.28 5.34
CA SER A 17 -4.45 -17.97 5.96
C SER A 17 -3.14 -17.25 6.28
N ARG A 18 -2.15 -17.95 6.87
CA ARG A 18 -0.82 -17.38 7.13
C ARG A 18 -0.09 -16.98 5.86
N HIS A 19 -0.19 -17.81 4.82
CA HIS A 19 0.42 -17.52 3.52
C HIS A 19 -0.22 -16.30 2.85
N ALA A 20 -1.56 -16.22 2.84
CA ALA A 20 -2.28 -15.07 2.31
C ALA A 20 -1.90 -13.78 3.06
N HIS A 21 -1.77 -13.85 4.38
CA HIS A 21 -1.31 -12.71 5.18
C HIS A 21 0.08 -12.23 4.75
N GLN A 22 1.02 -13.13 4.52
CA GLN A 22 2.36 -12.80 4.03
C GLN A 22 2.33 -12.14 2.64
N ILE A 23 1.50 -12.67 1.73
CA ILE A 23 1.32 -12.09 0.39
C ILE A 23 0.82 -10.65 0.50
N ILE A 24 -0.19 -10.39 1.33
CA ILE A 24 -0.73 -9.03 1.51
C ILE A 24 0.35 -8.06 2.00
N GLN A 25 1.22 -8.49 2.92
CA GLN A 25 2.35 -7.66 3.37
C GLN A 25 3.32 -7.36 2.23
N ASN A 26 3.65 -8.35 1.40
CA ASN A 26 4.57 -8.18 0.27
C ASN A 26 3.98 -7.25 -0.80
N VAL A 27 2.72 -7.43 -1.17
CA VAL A 27 2.01 -6.56 -2.11
C VAL A 27 1.99 -5.11 -1.62
N ARG A 28 1.80 -4.88 -0.32
CA ARG A 28 1.84 -3.52 0.23
C ARG A 28 3.21 -2.86 0.01
N ARG A 29 4.31 -3.60 0.14
CA ARG A 29 5.65 -3.07 -0.16
C ARG A 29 5.81 -2.73 -1.63
N VAL A 30 5.30 -3.57 -2.54
CA VAL A 30 5.30 -3.30 -3.99
C VAL A 30 4.55 -2.00 -4.29
N LEU A 31 3.33 -1.84 -3.76
CA LEU A 31 2.54 -0.61 -3.91
C LEU A 31 3.22 0.61 -3.29
N SER A 32 4.00 0.41 -2.22
CA SER A 32 4.76 1.49 -1.58
C SER A 32 5.87 2.01 -2.49
N ILE A 33 6.59 1.10 -3.16
CA ILE A 33 7.61 1.45 -4.15
C ILE A 33 6.98 2.18 -5.32
N GLU A 34 5.88 1.65 -5.87
CA GLU A 34 5.14 2.28 -6.95
C GLU A 34 4.70 3.70 -6.59
N MET A 35 4.18 3.90 -5.38
CA MET A 35 3.75 5.21 -4.91
C MET A 35 4.91 6.20 -4.79
N ILE A 36 6.08 5.77 -4.29
CA ILE A 36 7.28 6.63 -4.22
C ILE A 36 7.68 7.07 -5.63
N CYS A 37 7.73 6.14 -6.59
CA CYS A 37 8.03 6.43 -7.99
C CYS A 37 6.99 7.37 -8.62
N ALA A 38 5.70 7.14 -8.37
CA ALA A 38 4.62 7.96 -8.90
C ALA A 38 4.65 9.40 -8.36
N MET A 39 4.93 9.58 -7.07
CA MET A 39 5.12 10.91 -6.48
C MET A 39 6.31 11.64 -7.12
N GLN A 40 7.41 10.94 -7.37
CA GLN A 40 8.56 11.52 -8.04
C GLN A 40 8.26 11.90 -9.50
N ALA A 41 7.56 11.03 -10.23
CA ALA A 41 7.14 11.32 -11.59
C ALA A 41 6.17 12.52 -11.67
N ALA A 42 5.27 12.65 -10.68
CA ALA A 42 4.36 13.77 -10.58
C ALA A 42 5.09 15.11 -10.36
N GLU A 43 6.17 15.12 -9.58
CA GLU A 43 7.04 16.30 -9.43
C GLU A 43 7.64 16.74 -10.76
N TYR A 44 8.14 15.79 -11.56
CA TYR A 44 8.74 16.11 -12.86
C TYR A 44 7.71 16.56 -13.90
N ARG A 45 6.49 16.05 -13.81
CA ARG A 45 5.40 16.42 -14.73
C ARG A 45 4.76 17.77 -14.40
N GLY A 46 4.75 18.17 -13.13
CA GLY A 46 4.09 19.38 -12.64
C GLY A 46 2.88 19.06 -11.75
N ILE A 47 3.04 19.31 -10.45
CA ILE A 47 2.04 19.03 -9.41
C ILE A 47 0.81 19.94 -9.56
N GLU A 48 0.98 21.11 -10.18
CA GLU A 48 -0.08 22.07 -10.47
C GLU A 48 -1.17 21.51 -11.39
N ASN A 49 -0.84 20.51 -12.21
CA ASN A 49 -1.77 19.88 -13.14
C ASN A 49 -2.57 18.71 -12.51
N MET A 50 -2.34 18.40 -11.22
CA MET A 50 -3.01 17.31 -10.53
C MET A 50 -4.40 17.73 -10.03
N SER A 51 -5.34 16.77 -10.02
CA SER A 51 -6.66 16.98 -9.39
C SER A 51 -6.51 17.28 -7.90
N THR A 52 -7.47 18.01 -7.31
CA THR A 52 -7.46 18.40 -5.88
C THR A 52 -7.28 17.18 -4.96
N VAL A 53 -7.97 16.08 -5.26
CA VAL A 53 -7.90 14.84 -4.46
C VAL A 53 -6.51 14.20 -4.57
N THR A 54 -6.00 14.05 -5.79
CA THR A 54 -4.68 13.44 -6.00
C THR A 54 -3.57 14.31 -5.41
N LYS A 55 -3.71 15.64 -5.47
CA LYS A 55 -2.77 16.60 -4.89
C LYS A 55 -2.74 16.53 -3.37
N SER A 56 -3.89 16.41 -2.70
CA SER A 56 -3.97 16.17 -1.26
C SER A 56 -3.24 14.88 -0.89
N PHE A 57 -3.51 13.78 -1.60
CA PHE A 57 -2.87 12.50 -1.36
C PHE A 57 -1.35 12.54 -1.58
N TYR A 58 -0.91 13.24 -2.63
CA TYR A 58 0.51 13.51 -2.89
C TYR A 58 1.16 14.26 -1.72
N HIS A 59 0.54 15.33 -1.20
CA HIS A 59 1.09 16.08 -0.08
C HIS A 59 1.18 15.23 1.20
N GLN A 60 0.18 14.40 1.48
CA GLN A 60 0.22 13.47 2.61
C GLN A 60 1.32 12.41 2.45
N GLY A 61 1.48 11.85 1.24
CA GLY A 61 2.56 10.92 0.94
C GLY A 61 3.95 11.56 1.10
N ARG A 62 4.12 12.82 0.70
CA ARG A 62 5.37 13.57 0.86
C ARG A 62 5.72 13.93 2.31
N GLN A 63 4.76 13.89 3.23
CA GLN A 63 5.05 13.98 4.67
C GLN A 63 5.73 12.71 5.20
N GLN A 64 5.49 11.56 4.57
CA GLN A 64 6.08 10.28 4.97
C GLN A 64 7.44 10.04 4.33
N VAL A 65 7.60 10.43 3.05
CA VAL A 65 8.83 10.25 2.29
C VAL A 65 9.19 11.52 1.53
N PRO A 66 10.35 12.13 1.82
CA PRO A 66 10.78 13.35 1.12
C PRO A 66 11.12 13.08 -0.35
N SER A 67 11.10 14.12 -1.17
CA SER A 67 11.51 14.05 -2.59
C SER A 67 12.92 13.47 -2.73
N ILE A 68 13.14 12.72 -3.82
CA ILE A 68 14.40 12.05 -4.12
C ILE A 68 15.31 13.03 -4.84
N LYS A 69 16.31 13.55 -4.12
CA LYS A 69 17.29 14.50 -4.68
C LYS A 69 18.65 13.86 -4.94
N ASN A 70 19.07 12.98 -4.05
CA ASN A 70 20.33 12.25 -4.09
C ASN A 70 20.05 10.80 -3.70
N ASP A 71 21.00 9.92 -3.99
CA ASP A 71 20.92 8.52 -3.60
C ASP A 71 20.91 8.37 -2.07
N ARG A 72 20.08 7.46 -1.57
CA ARG A 72 19.90 7.21 -0.13
C ARG A 72 19.32 5.81 0.10
N ILE A 73 19.26 5.42 1.36
CA ILE A 73 18.67 4.14 1.76
C ILE A 73 17.13 4.23 1.64
N PHE A 74 16.56 3.52 0.66
CA PHE A 74 15.11 3.51 0.42
C PHE A 74 14.33 2.50 1.26
N SER A 75 15.00 1.59 1.98
CA SER A 75 14.30 0.57 2.78
C SER A 75 13.40 1.20 3.86
N THR A 76 13.89 2.25 4.52
CA THR A 76 13.12 3.02 5.50
C THR A 76 11.95 3.75 4.84
N ASP A 77 12.16 4.35 3.67
CA ASP A 77 11.12 5.05 2.93
C ASP A 77 9.98 4.09 2.52
N ILE A 78 10.34 2.90 2.03
CA ILE A 78 9.38 1.86 1.64
C ILE A 78 8.56 1.39 2.84
N GLU A 79 9.21 1.12 3.97
CA GLU A 79 8.49 0.67 5.17
C GLU A 79 7.62 1.78 5.78
N ASN A 80 8.04 3.05 5.72
CA ASN A 80 7.23 4.19 6.14
C ASN A 80 5.94 4.31 5.32
N ILE A 81 6.04 4.23 3.98
CA ILE A 81 4.87 4.25 3.10
C ILE A 81 4.02 2.99 3.31
N ALA A 82 4.63 1.81 3.47
CA ALA A 82 3.89 0.58 3.73
C ALA A 82 3.11 0.65 5.05
N HIS A 83 3.69 1.25 6.08
CA HIS A 83 2.99 1.49 7.34
C HIS A 83 1.86 2.51 7.17
N TRP A 84 2.12 3.63 6.51
CA TRP A 84 1.13 4.66 6.25
C TRP A 84 -0.05 4.13 5.41
N LEU A 85 0.20 3.35 4.36
CA LEU A 85 -0.83 2.68 3.56
C LEU A 85 -1.62 1.63 4.35
N LYS A 86 -1.08 1.09 5.46
CA LYS A 86 -1.82 0.18 6.33
C LYS A 86 -2.76 0.94 7.27
N THR A 87 -2.27 2.05 7.83
CA THR A 87 -2.95 2.80 8.90
C THR A 87 -3.94 3.83 8.34
N ASN A 88 -3.62 4.45 7.21
CA ASN A 88 -4.32 5.60 6.66
C ASN A 88 -5.29 5.25 5.52
N TYR A 89 -5.45 3.97 5.18
CA TYR A 89 -6.39 3.55 4.13
C TYR A 89 -7.82 3.54 4.66
N SER A 90 -8.36 4.73 4.93
CA SER A 90 -9.79 4.93 5.05
C SER A 90 -10.41 4.81 3.66
N ILE A 91 -10.79 3.59 3.28
CA ILE A 91 -11.61 3.34 2.07
C ILE A 91 -12.92 4.16 2.10
N LYS A 92 -13.35 4.61 3.28
CA LYS A 92 -14.59 5.38 3.47
C LYS A 92 -14.62 6.66 2.65
N GLU A 93 -13.55 7.45 2.64
CA GLU A 93 -13.56 8.75 1.93
C GLU A 93 -13.65 8.62 0.41
N ARG A 94 -13.26 7.47 -0.18
CA ARG A 94 -13.37 7.24 -1.63
C ARG A 94 -14.75 6.79 -2.09
N LEU A 95 -15.60 6.25 -1.20
CA LEU A 95 -16.96 5.83 -1.56
C LEU A 95 -17.96 6.99 -1.50
N ASP A 96 -17.71 8.00 -0.66
CA ASP A 96 -18.64 9.12 -0.48
C ASP A 96 -18.59 10.14 -1.64
N VAL A 97 -17.52 10.19 -2.43
CA VAL A 97 -17.41 11.10 -3.58
C VAL A 97 -18.31 10.65 -4.75
N ASN A 98 -18.69 9.37 -4.83
CA ASN A 98 -19.65 8.87 -5.82
C ASN A 98 -21.11 8.96 -5.35
N ALA A 99 -21.38 9.43 -4.12
CA ALA A 99 -22.73 9.66 -3.61
C ALA A 99 -23.19 11.12 -3.78
N ALA A 100 -22.34 12.00 -4.32
CA ALA A 100 -22.61 13.44 -4.49
C ALA A 100 -22.61 13.90 -5.96
N LEU A 101 -22.79 12.97 -6.91
CA LEU A 101 -23.19 13.22 -8.30
C LEU A 101 -24.56 12.60 -8.56
#